data_AF-A0A1G6Q6Z9-F1
#
_entry.id   AF-A0A1G6Q6Z9-F1
#
_cell.length_a   1.000
_cell.length_b   1.000
_cell.length_c   1.000
_cell.angle_alpha   90.00
_cell.angle_beta   90.00
_cell.angle_gamma   90.00
#
_symmetry.space_group_name_H-M   'P 1'
#
loop_
_entity.id
_entity.type
_entity.pdbx_description
1 polymer ?
#
loop_
_entity_poly.entity_id
_entity_poly.type
_entity_poly.pdbx_seq_one_letter_code
_entity_poly.pdbx_strand_id
1 'polypeptide(L)'
;MIRWSFGKGAAADMIAFRIVIGMIGLVLAPSALEAARHARPPVASETYILIEPVRDGGGHARTMQTPDGRVVPLARRIVGGSLSEAIHAALRIAIGPLLPALDADARARSRYPNHCPDLGAGIFIYLSDEDGGFARKDLYLQEGASAPRLCEDHYIDITADAGSIASGEFEEVLAHEYGHVLLRRLLGPIPATPSRTPHSVLAVTDPVTAFDEGFGISMQPLAARLTATPGFRARIERRDPPSPRDFWFSRHETWLRETAVPNDDFVFEKPEPAAGADPREAWTASLVSAQIDPCRLKNGNRMLASEGVAATFFYRLVNDGPEPPTERLHKLAAALAHIGRWTDAPMIAFIRGWGEAFPPERMPATRLFVQTTYGATASDAAMQAAATLSCKGAGAALDDFVDGLKSVRAGQERLVGDIVGGRLAIDAAIGPGLWIADRAVRIPAQFWSTTPGLPLVLDLNSASAADLRLMLDAGPLADRIVSARAEGRFRSFDDLFDRARLLSMERRRIEGLAAAYQALPRFVRE
;
A
#
# COMPACT_ATOMS: atom_id res chain seq x y z
N MET A 1 53.54 2.35 9.87
CA MET A 1 54.06 3.68 10.24
C MET A 1 54.50 4.38 8.96
N ILE A 2 53.58 5.06 8.27
CA ILE A 2 53.88 5.86 7.06
C ILE A 2 53.03 7.13 7.14
N ARG A 3 53.73 8.28 7.20
CA ARG A 3 53.20 9.65 7.27
C ARG A 3 52.78 10.12 5.88
N TRP A 4 51.67 10.85 5.80
CA TRP A 4 51.35 11.72 4.68
C TRP A 4 51.57 13.19 5.09
N SER A 5 52.28 13.91 4.22
CA SER A 5 52.66 15.33 4.33
C SER A 5 51.73 16.14 3.42
N PHE A 6 51.03 17.14 3.98
CA PHE A 6 50.34 18.15 3.18
C PHE A 6 51.24 19.38 2.98
N GLY A 7 51.56 19.67 1.72
CA GLY A 7 52.23 20.88 1.29
C GLY A 7 51.32 22.10 1.40
N LYS A 8 51.90 23.22 1.85
CA LYS A 8 51.25 24.52 2.00
C LYS A 8 51.02 25.16 0.64
N GLY A 9 49.76 25.45 0.30
CA GLY A 9 49.45 26.22 -0.91
C GLY A 9 47.98 26.21 -1.32
N ALA A 10 47.06 26.61 -0.45
CA ALA A 10 45.69 27.00 -0.82
C ALA A 10 45.00 27.68 0.38
N ALA A 11 45.37 28.93 0.68
CA ALA A 11 44.76 29.74 1.73
C ALA A 11 43.91 30.90 1.18
N ALA A 12 43.47 30.84 -0.09
CA ALA A 12 42.72 31.92 -0.73
C ALA A 12 41.32 31.55 -1.26
N ASP A 13 40.97 30.27 -1.43
CA ASP A 13 39.65 29.89 -1.99
C ASP A 13 38.63 29.38 -0.95
N MET A 14 38.95 29.49 0.35
CA MET A 14 38.08 29.01 1.44
C MET A 14 37.36 30.16 2.19
N ILE A 15 37.12 31.28 1.50
CA ILE A 15 36.35 32.44 2.03
C ILE A 15 35.03 32.66 1.27
N ALA A 16 34.81 32.04 0.11
CA ALA A 16 33.55 32.14 -0.62
C ALA A 16 32.48 31.09 -0.23
N PHE A 17 32.80 30.09 0.61
CA PHE A 17 31.86 29.02 0.98
C PHE A 17 31.30 29.13 2.42
N ARG A 18 31.48 30.28 3.09
CA ARG A 18 31.01 30.50 4.48
C ARG A 18 30.04 31.67 4.67
N ILE A 19 29.47 32.24 3.61
CA ILE A 19 28.53 33.38 3.69
C ILE A 19 27.07 33.03 3.30
N VAL A 20 26.73 31.76 3.02
CA VAL A 20 25.32 31.30 2.95
C VAL A 20 24.89 30.48 4.19
N ILE A 21 25.88 30.26 5.08
CA ILE A 21 25.89 29.69 6.43
C ILE A 21 25.38 30.53 7.61
N GLY A 22 24.43 31.45 7.46
CA GLY A 22 24.20 32.39 8.58
C GLY A 22 23.01 33.32 8.46
N MET A 23 21.78 32.78 8.44
CA MET A 23 20.61 33.53 8.88
C MET A 23 19.38 32.67 9.21
N ILE A 24 19.53 31.58 9.95
CA ILE A 24 18.38 30.92 10.62
C ILE A 24 18.86 30.40 11.97
N GLY A 25 18.55 31.13 13.04
CA GLY A 25 19.06 30.81 14.37
C GLY A 25 18.45 31.69 15.46
N LEU A 26 17.11 31.77 15.51
CA LEU A 26 16.40 32.10 16.74
C LEU A 26 15.43 30.95 17.03
N VAL A 27 15.93 29.97 17.77
CA VAL A 27 15.14 28.89 18.35
C VAL A 27 14.29 29.50 19.45
N LEU A 28 13.03 29.82 19.14
CA LEU A 28 12.02 29.98 20.17
C LEU A 28 11.62 28.58 20.61
N ALA A 29 11.95 28.23 21.86
CA ALA A 29 11.39 27.07 22.51
C ALA A 29 9.85 27.17 22.48
N PRO A 30 9.10 26.08 22.19
CA PRO A 30 7.66 26.12 22.28
C PRO A 30 7.29 26.43 23.72
N SER A 31 6.63 27.57 23.93
CA SER A 31 6.12 27.94 25.23
C SER A 31 5.13 26.88 25.72
N ALA A 32 5.17 26.55 27.01
CA ALA A 32 4.25 25.58 27.64
C ALA A 32 2.75 25.92 27.45
N LEU A 33 2.42 27.09 26.89
CA LEU A 33 1.09 27.51 26.49
C LEU A 33 0.56 26.83 25.22
N GLU A 34 1.42 26.36 24.31
CA GLU A 34 1.01 25.66 23.07
C GLU A 34 0.62 24.21 23.33
N ALA A 35 1.29 23.54 24.27
CA ALA A 35 0.92 22.20 24.72
C ALA A 35 -0.49 22.16 25.38
N ALA A 36 -0.92 23.27 25.98
CA ALA A 36 -2.24 23.37 26.61
C ALA A 36 -3.38 23.62 25.62
N ARG A 37 -3.12 24.15 24.41
CA ARG A 37 -4.14 24.39 23.37
C ARG A 37 -4.51 23.15 22.55
N HIS A 38 -3.81 22.04 22.75
CA HIS A 38 -4.08 20.75 22.11
C HIS A 38 -4.41 19.63 23.09
N ALA A 39 -4.79 19.97 24.32
CA ALA A 39 -5.46 19.02 25.22
C ALA A 39 -6.82 18.66 24.61
N ARG A 40 -6.80 17.67 23.70
CA ARG A 40 -8.00 17.02 23.19
C ARG A 40 -8.75 16.42 24.37
N PRO A 41 -10.10 16.40 24.34
CA PRO A 41 -10.86 15.73 25.37
C PRO A 41 -10.35 14.30 25.52
N PRO A 42 -10.33 13.74 26.74
CA PRO A 42 -9.97 12.34 26.93
C PRO A 42 -10.84 11.50 26.00
N VAL A 43 -10.18 10.64 25.22
CA VAL A 43 -10.84 9.63 24.39
C VAL A 43 -11.72 8.82 25.34
N ALA A 44 -13.03 8.98 25.22
CA ALA A 44 -13.97 8.29 26.09
C ALA A 44 -13.74 6.78 25.94
N SER A 45 -13.79 6.04 27.05
CA SER A 45 -13.61 4.57 27.10
C SER A 45 -14.62 3.79 26.26
N GLU A 46 -15.58 4.47 25.64
CA GLU A 46 -16.62 3.92 24.76
C GLU A 46 -16.27 4.00 23.26
N THR A 47 -15.15 4.61 22.89
CA THR A 47 -14.74 4.76 21.48
C THR A 47 -14.10 3.51 20.86
N TYR A 48 -13.52 2.65 21.69
CA TYR A 48 -12.97 1.36 21.30
C TYR A 48 -13.63 0.25 22.10
N ILE A 49 -14.11 -0.77 21.41
CA ILE A 49 -14.87 -1.84 22.02
C ILE A 49 -14.14 -3.15 21.70
N LEU A 50 -13.55 -3.74 22.74
CA LEU A 50 -12.88 -5.02 22.65
C LEU A 50 -13.91 -6.14 22.76
N ILE A 51 -13.87 -7.07 21.81
CA ILE A 51 -14.74 -8.24 21.76
C ILE A 51 -13.88 -9.50 21.54
N GLU A 52 -14.40 -10.64 21.96
CA GLU A 52 -13.74 -11.95 21.84
C GLU A 52 -14.72 -13.00 21.32
N PRO A 53 -14.24 -14.10 20.69
CA PRO A 53 -15.08 -15.24 20.32
C PRO A 53 -15.83 -15.83 21.51
N VAL A 54 -17.12 -16.09 21.34
CA VAL A 54 -17.84 -17.02 22.21
C VAL A 54 -17.42 -18.43 21.85
N ARG A 55 -16.94 -19.19 22.82
CA ARG A 55 -16.44 -20.56 22.59
C ARG A 55 -17.48 -21.63 22.92
N ASP A 56 -17.38 -22.75 22.24
CA ASP A 56 -18.10 -23.97 22.61
C ASP A 56 -17.40 -24.73 23.76
N GLY A 57 -17.97 -25.86 24.18
CA GLY A 57 -17.39 -26.69 25.25
C GLY A 57 -16.04 -27.34 24.89
N GLY A 58 -15.65 -27.32 23.61
CA GLY A 58 -14.34 -27.77 23.13
C GLY A 58 -13.33 -26.64 22.97
N GLY A 59 -13.72 -25.38 23.21
CA GLY A 59 -12.85 -24.21 23.07
C GLY A 59 -12.81 -23.61 21.67
N HIS A 60 -13.60 -24.11 20.72
CA HIS A 60 -13.65 -23.56 19.35
C HIS A 60 -14.52 -22.29 19.31
N ALA A 61 -14.12 -21.33 18.49
CA ALA A 61 -14.92 -20.14 18.24
C ALA A 61 -16.25 -20.52 17.58
N ARG A 62 -17.36 -20.05 18.14
CA ARG A 62 -18.70 -20.29 17.60
C ARG A 62 -19.02 -19.31 16.49
N THR A 63 -19.81 -19.78 15.54
CA THR A 63 -20.35 -18.98 14.44
C THR A 63 -21.87 -19.09 14.40
N MET A 64 -22.50 -18.16 13.69
CA MET A 64 -23.93 -18.14 13.45
C MET A 64 -24.22 -17.78 11.99
N GLN A 65 -25.34 -18.29 11.48
CA GLN A 65 -25.79 -17.98 10.12
C GLN A 65 -26.63 -16.71 10.12
N THR A 66 -26.29 -15.75 9.27
CA THR A 66 -27.05 -14.51 9.03
C THR A 66 -28.30 -14.80 8.19
N PRO A 67 -29.28 -13.87 8.13
CA PRO A 67 -30.50 -14.05 7.34
C PRO A 67 -30.27 -14.28 5.84
N ASP A 68 -29.16 -13.78 5.29
CA ASP A 68 -28.74 -13.98 3.89
C ASP A 68 -27.88 -15.24 3.69
N GLY A 69 -27.71 -16.06 4.72
CA GLY A 69 -27.07 -17.38 4.65
C GLY A 69 -25.56 -17.39 4.87
N ARG A 70 -24.91 -16.23 5.08
CA ARG A 70 -23.47 -16.17 5.42
C ARG A 70 -23.23 -16.69 6.83
N VAL A 71 -22.03 -17.18 7.09
CA VAL A 71 -21.60 -17.63 8.42
C VAL A 71 -20.66 -16.58 9.00
N VAL A 72 -21.02 -16.00 10.14
CA VAL A 72 -20.26 -14.94 10.80
C VAL A 72 -19.93 -15.31 12.26
N PRO A 73 -18.89 -14.73 12.87
CA PRO A 73 -18.52 -15.03 14.25
C PRO A 73 -19.63 -14.67 15.24
N LEU A 74 -19.71 -15.44 16.32
CA LEU A 74 -20.42 -15.07 17.54
C LEU A 74 -19.41 -14.52 18.54
N ALA A 75 -19.54 -13.24 18.89
CA ALA A 75 -18.63 -12.53 19.78
C ALA A 75 -19.34 -12.02 21.04
N ARG A 76 -18.57 -11.68 22.06
CA ARG A 76 -19.03 -11.01 23.28
C ARG A 76 -18.04 -9.93 23.70
N ARG A 77 -18.49 -8.92 24.45
CA ARG A 77 -17.62 -7.86 24.95
C ARG A 77 -16.67 -8.37 26.03
N ILE A 78 -15.44 -7.88 25.98
CA ILE A 78 -14.45 -8.06 27.05
C ILE A 78 -14.71 -6.99 28.12
N VAL A 79 -15.03 -7.43 29.34
CA VAL A 79 -15.41 -6.56 30.46
C VAL A 79 -14.24 -6.18 31.37
N GLY A 80 -13.05 -6.77 31.18
CA GLY A 80 -11.84 -6.44 31.92
C GLY A 80 -10.73 -7.48 31.75
N GLY A 81 -9.62 -7.28 32.46
CA GLY A 81 -8.45 -8.15 32.43
C GLY A 81 -7.18 -7.39 32.02
N SER A 82 -6.01 -7.90 32.42
CA SER A 82 -4.73 -7.22 32.22
C SER A 82 -4.41 -6.95 30.74
N LEU A 83 -4.76 -7.87 29.83
CA LEU A 83 -4.59 -7.67 28.40
C LEU A 83 -5.49 -6.55 27.87
N SER A 84 -6.77 -6.52 28.28
CA SER A 84 -7.71 -5.46 27.90
C SER A 84 -7.23 -4.09 28.40
N GLU A 85 -6.74 -4.01 29.64
CA GLU A 85 -6.17 -2.78 30.20
C GLU A 85 -4.93 -2.32 29.43
N ALA A 86 -4.05 -3.25 29.05
CA ALA A 86 -2.86 -2.96 28.26
C ALA A 86 -3.23 -2.45 26.85
N ILE A 87 -4.21 -3.07 26.18
CA ILE A 87 -4.72 -2.63 24.89
C ILE A 87 -5.32 -1.22 25.01
N HIS A 88 -6.18 -0.97 25.99
CA HIS A 88 -6.74 0.36 26.20
C HIS A 88 -5.68 1.41 26.58
N ALA A 89 -4.58 1.01 27.23
CA ALA A 89 -3.44 1.91 27.44
C ALA A 89 -2.74 2.25 26.12
N ALA A 90 -2.50 1.26 25.25
CA ALA A 90 -1.92 1.49 23.92
C ALA A 90 -2.81 2.36 23.02
N LEU A 91 -4.14 2.18 23.08
CA LEU A 91 -5.11 2.98 22.30
C LEU A 91 -5.23 4.45 22.74
N ARG A 92 -4.69 4.80 23.92
CA ARG A 92 -4.69 6.19 24.42
C ARG A 92 -3.50 7.02 23.94
N ILE A 93 -2.57 6.43 23.19
CA ILE A 93 -1.37 7.10 22.69
C ILE A 93 -1.28 7.03 21.17
N ALA A 94 -0.43 7.89 20.60
CA ALA A 94 -0.05 7.87 19.19
C ALA A 94 -1.22 7.92 18.20
N ILE A 95 -1.40 6.89 17.36
CA ILE A 95 -2.47 6.86 16.36
C ILE A 95 -3.85 6.59 16.97
N GLY A 96 -3.93 5.94 18.13
CA GLY A 96 -5.20 5.57 18.79
C GLY A 96 -6.14 6.76 19.01
N PRO A 97 -5.69 7.89 19.60
CA PRO A 97 -6.53 9.07 19.74
C PRO A 97 -7.01 9.72 18.43
N LEU A 98 -6.46 9.34 17.28
CA LEU A 98 -6.86 9.87 15.97
C LEU A 98 -8.02 9.10 15.36
N LEU A 99 -8.05 7.78 15.52
CA LEU A 99 -8.99 6.93 14.78
C LEU A 99 -10.46 7.21 15.12
N PRO A 100 -10.90 7.42 16.38
CA PRO A 100 -12.32 7.63 16.66
C PRO A 100 -12.92 8.85 15.98
N ALA A 101 -12.17 9.95 15.87
CA ALA A 101 -12.63 11.16 15.18
C ALA A 101 -12.74 10.92 13.67
N LEU A 102 -11.75 10.23 13.09
CA LEU A 102 -11.77 9.82 11.69
C LEU A 102 -12.92 8.83 11.42
N ASP A 103 -13.21 7.94 12.35
CA ASP A 103 -14.28 6.94 12.26
C ASP A 103 -15.65 7.60 12.25
N ALA A 104 -15.87 8.53 13.19
CA ALA A 104 -17.10 9.30 13.26
C ALA A 104 -17.35 10.10 11.97
N ASP A 105 -16.31 10.76 11.42
CA ASP A 105 -16.39 11.49 10.15
C ASP A 105 -16.70 10.54 8.98
N ALA A 106 -16.06 9.37 8.93
CA ALA A 106 -16.33 8.36 7.91
C ALA A 106 -17.75 7.80 7.99
N ARG A 107 -18.25 7.49 9.19
CA ARG A 107 -19.64 7.04 9.42
C ARG A 107 -20.64 8.10 8.96
N ALA A 108 -20.39 9.37 9.28
CA ALA A 108 -21.27 10.47 8.89
C ALA A 108 -21.35 10.66 7.36
N ARG A 109 -20.31 10.25 6.63
CA ARG A 109 -20.23 10.32 5.16
C ARG A 109 -20.61 9.02 4.46
N SER A 110 -20.66 7.92 5.20
CA SER A 110 -20.89 6.59 4.65
C SER A 110 -22.27 6.50 4.02
N ARG A 111 -22.34 5.79 2.90
CA ARG A 111 -23.60 5.41 2.24
C ARG A 111 -23.97 3.95 2.52
N TYR A 112 -23.16 3.26 3.33
CA TYR A 112 -23.25 1.82 3.56
C TYR A 112 -23.77 1.54 4.97
N PRO A 113 -24.57 0.49 5.17
CA PRO A 113 -25.06 0.12 6.49
C PRO A 113 -23.93 -0.13 7.48
N ASN A 114 -24.07 0.48 8.65
CA ASN A 114 -23.15 0.42 9.80
C ASN A 114 -23.97 0.40 11.09
N HIS A 115 -24.76 -0.66 11.29
CA HIS A 115 -25.69 -0.77 12.40
C HIS A 115 -25.25 -1.85 13.39
N CYS A 116 -24.94 -1.44 14.62
CA CYS A 116 -24.69 -2.36 15.72
C CYS A 116 -25.60 -2.03 16.90
N PRO A 117 -26.59 -2.89 17.21
CA PRO A 117 -27.39 -2.74 18.43
C PRO A 117 -26.48 -2.72 19.68
N ASP A 118 -26.82 -1.88 20.67
CA ASP A 118 -26.23 -1.81 22.03
C ASP A 118 -24.79 -1.32 22.17
N LEU A 119 -23.96 -1.40 21.13
CA LEU A 119 -22.56 -0.98 21.20
C LEU A 119 -22.30 0.41 20.59
N GLY A 120 -23.29 1.01 19.95
CA GLY A 120 -23.19 2.38 19.43
C GLY A 120 -22.18 2.52 18.29
N ALA A 121 -21.51 3.67 18.22
CA ALA A 121 -20.66 4.07 17.08
C ALA A 121 -19.15 3.85 17.30
N GLY A 122 -18.75 2.96 18.24
CA GLY A 122 -17.35 2.68 18.52
C GLY A 122 -16.61 1.91 17.41
N ILE A 123 -15.28 1.81 17.54
CA ILE A 123 -14.43 0.95 16.72
C ILE A 123 -14.35 -0.43 17.40
N PHE A 124 -14.78 -1.47 16.70
CA PHE A 124 -14.75 -2.84 17.20
C PHE A 124 -13.40 -3.50 16.94
N ILE A 125 -12.77 -4.01 17.99
CA ILE A 125 -11.53 -4.78 17.92
C ILE A 125 -11.84 -6.19 18.44
N TYR A 126 -11.86 -7.14 17.52
CA TYR A 126 -12.06 -8.56 17.78
C TYR A 126 -10.71 -9.23 18.05
N LEU A 127 -10.52 -9.70 19.28
CA LEU A 127 -9.32 -10.42 19.69
C LEU A 127 -9.46 -11.89 19.30
N SER A 128 -8.76 -12.31 18.25
CA SER A 128 -8.74 -13.70 17.77
C SER A 128 -7.52 -14.47 18.25
N ASP A 129 -7.63 -15.80 18.18
CA ASP A 129 -6.56 -16.74 18.53
C ASP A 129 -5.95 -17.45 17.30
N GLU A 130 -6.45 -17.18 16.09
CA GLU A 130 -6.10 -17.94 14.88
C GLU A 130 -5.12 -17.17 14.01
N ASP A 131 -5.62 -16.32 13.11
CA ASP A 131 -4.78 -15.62 12.12
C ASP A 131 -4.64 -14.11 12.40
N GLY A 132 -5.66 -13.42 12.93
CA GLY A 132 -5.63 -11.96 13.17
C GLY A 132 -5.25 -11.11 11.94
N GLY A 133 -5.23 -9.78 12.06
CA GLY A 133 -4.76 -8.89 11.00
C GLY A 133 -5.71 -8.83 9.79
N PHE A 134 -7.02 -8.69 10.05
CA PHE A 134 -8.00 -8.49 8.98
C PHE A 134 -9.10 -7.52 9.39
N ALA A 135 -9.41 -6.56 8.53
CA ALA A 135 -10.68 -5.86 8.59
C ALA A 135 -11.79 -6.80 8.09
N ARG A 136 -12.83 -6.98 8.91
CA ARG A 136 -13.98 -7.86 8.61
C ARG A 136 -15.29 -7.10 8.67
N LYS A 137 -16.40 -7.77 8.35
CA LYS A 137 -17.74 -7.21 8.37
C LYS A 137 -18.72 -8.24 8.92
N ASP A 138 -19.62 -7.73 9.75
CA ASP A 138 -20.75 -8.44 10.36
C ASP A 138 -20.35 -9.51 11.38
N LEU A 139 -21.03 -9.50 12.53
CA LEU A 139 -20.90 -10.51 13.57
C LEU A 139 -22.17 -10.58 14.40
N TYR A 140 -22.38 -11.68 15.12
CA TYR A 140 -23.38 -11.70 16.19
C TYR A 140 -22.73 -11.29 17.50
N LEU A 141 -23.37 -10.39 18.24
CA LEU A 141 -22.96 -10.00 19.58
C LEU A 141 -23.86 -10.65 20.63
N GLN A 142 -23.27 -11.30 21.63
CA GLN A 142 -23.96 -11.87 22.78
C GLN A 142 -23.51 -11.18 24.08
N GLU A 143 -24.43 -10.44 24.70
CA GLU A 143 -24.21 -9.78 25.99
C GLU A 143 -24.86 -10.60 27.12
N GLY A 144 -24.03 -11.25 27.95
CA GLY A 144 -24.51 -12.11 29.04
C GLY A 144 -25.47 -13.21 28.57
N ALA A 145 -26.65 -13.27 29.21
CA ALA A 145 -27.69 -14.25 28.88
C ALA A 145 -28.65 -13.80 27.76
N SER A 146 -28.44 -12.62 27.16
CA SER A 146 -29.30 -12.11 26.10
C SER A 146 -29.18 -12.93 24.81
N ALA A 147 -30.22 -12.90 23.99
CA ALA A 147 -30.19 -13.50 22.66
C ALA A 147 -29.13 -12.79 21.79
N PRO A 148 -28.32 -13.52 21.01
CA PRO A 148 -27.37 -12.91 20.09
C PRO A 148 -28.05 -11.97 19.10
N ARG A 149 -27.45 -10.80 18.88
CA ARG A 149 -27.96 -9.79 17.94
C ARG A 149 -26.95 -9.56 16.82
N LEU A 150 -27.45 -9.47 15.59
CA LEU A 150 -26.61 -9.20 14.43
C LEU A 150 -26.13 -7.74 14.48
N CYS A 151 -24.82 -7.57 14.46
CA CYS A 151 -24.14 -6.30 14.30
C CYS A 151 -23.66 -6.22 12.85
N GLU A 152 -24.29 -5.37 12.05
CA GLU A 152 -23.97 -5.13 10.64
C GLU A 152 -22.97 -3.98 10.50
N ASP A 153 -21.75 -4.19 10.98
CA ASP A 153 -20.69 -3.19 10.95
C ASP A 153 -19.32 -3.84 10.68
N HIS A 154 -18.35 -3.00 10.34
CA HIS A 154 -16.97 -3.37 10.20
C HIS A 154 -16.26 -3.46 11.55
N TYR A 155 -15.35 -4.41 11.67
CA TYR A 155 -14.52 -4.62 12.84
C TYR A 155 -13.11 -5.03 12.44
N ILE A 156 -12.15 -4.84 13.34
CA ILE A 156 -10.75 -5.21 13.16
C ILE A 156 -10.51 -6.52 13.91
N ASP A 157 -10.19 -7.57 13.18
CA ASP A 157 -9.74 -8.85 13.73
C ASP A 157 -8.22 -8.78 13.95
N ILE A 158 -7.76 -9.02 15.18
CA ILE A 158 -6.34 -8.92 15.55
C ILE A 158 -5.97 -9.93 16.63
N THR A 159 -4.78 -10.51 16.51
CA THR A 159 -4.11 -11.24 17.59
C THR A 159 -3.26 -10.27 18.41
N ALA A 160 -3.49 -10.20 19.72
CA ALA A 160 -2.76 -9.29 20.61
C ALA A 160 -2.24 -10.01 21.86
N ASP A 161 -0.98 -9.76 22.20
CA ASP A 161 -0.37 -10.20 23.45
C ASP A 161 0.48 -9.08 24.05
N ALA A 162 1.03 -9.31 25.25
CA ALA A 162 1.86 -8.31 25.92
C ALA A 162 3.11 -7.92 25.11
N GLY A 163 3.65 -8.85 24.32
CA GLY A 163 4.82 -8.63 23.47
C GLY A 163 4.49 -7.76 22.26
N SER A 164 3.38 -8.03 21.57
CA SER A 164 2.95 -7.25 20.40
C SER A 164 2.53 -5.83 20.78
N ILE A 165 1.99 -5.62 21.99
CA ILE A 165 1.72 -4.29 22.54
C ILE A 165 3.04 -3.57 22.86
N ALA A 166 3.96 -4.23 23.54
CA ALA A 166 5.23 -3.61 23.93
C ALA A 166 6.12 -3.25 22.73
N SER A 167 6.11 -4.07 21.68
CA SER A 167 6.89 -3.87 20.45
C SER A 167 6.28 -2.86 19.48
N GLY A 168 5.02 -2.47 19.69
CA GLY A 168 4.27 -1.60 18.76
C GLY A 168 3.60 -2.32 17.59
N GLU A 169 3.76 -3.63 17.47
CA GLU A 169 3.10 -4.43 16.42
C GLU A 169 1.58 -4.35 16.50
N PHE A 170 0.99 -4.31 17.70
CA PHE A 170 -0.43 -4.07 17.87
C PHE A 170 -0.87 -2.73 17.26
N GLU A 171 -0.12 -1.65 17.53
CA GLU A 171 -0.42 -0.30 17.04
C GLU A 171 -0.33 -0.23 15.52
N GLU A 172 0.68 -0.88 14.95
CA GLU A 172 0.91 -0.97 13.51
C GLU A 172 -0.19 -1.74 12.78
N VAL A 173 -0.53 -2.94 13.25
CA VAL A 173 -1.59 -3.77 12.64
C VAL A 173 -2.94 -3.06 12.79
N LEU A 174 -3.23 -2.47 13.96
CA LEU A 174 -4.44 -1.67 14.14
C LEU A 174 -4.56 -0.56 13.11
N ALA A 175 -3.47 0.17 12.85
CA ALA A 175 -3.46 1.26 11.86
C ALA A 175 -3.75 0.75 10.44
N HIS A 176 -3.12 -0.36 10.06
CA HIS A 176 -3.31 -1.00 8.77
C HIS A 176 -4.76 -1.45 8.57
N GLU A 177 -5.29 -2.25 9.50
CA GLU A 177 -6.64 -2.79 9.39
C GLU A 177 -7.70 -1.70 9.46
N TYR A 178 -7.47 -0.67 10.28
CA TYR A 178 -8.37 0.47 10.29
C TYR A 178 -8.41 1.20 8.93
N GLY A 179 -7.29 1.23 8.20
CA GLY A 179 -7.26 1.75 6.83
C GLY A 179 -8.27 1.05 5.91
N HIS A 180 -8.32 -0.28 5.97
CA HIS A 180 -9.32 -1.06 5.23
C HIS A 180 -10.76 -0.83 5.71
N VAL A 181 -10.98 -0.72 7.03
CA VAL A 181 -12.30 -0.36 7.58
C VAL A 181 -12.76 0.98 7.03
N LEU A 182 -11.87 1.98 7.00
CA LEU A 182 -12.15 3.31 6.48
C LEU A 182 -12.54 3.26 5.00
N LEU A 183 -11.76 2.56 4.17
CA LEU A 183 -12.06 2.40 2.74
C LEU A 183 -13.43 1.76 2.53
N ARG A 184 -13.71 0.65 3.20
CA ARG A 184 -14.97 -0.11 3.01
C ARG A 184 -16.19 0.68 3.46
N ARG A 185 -16.04 1.55 4.46
CA ARG A 185 -17.10 2.49 4.87
C ARG A 185 -17.38 3.58 3.85
N LEU A 186 -16.36 4.02 3.11
CA LEU A 186 -16.48 5.16 2.21
C LEU A 186 -16.77 4.74 0.76
N LEU A 187 -16.25 3.59 0.34
CA LEU A 187 -16.35 3.07 -1.03
C LEU A 187 -17.22 1.82 -1.16
N GLY A 188 -17.56 1.18 -0.04
CA GLY A 188 -18.35 -0.05 0.00
C GLY A 188 -17.49 -1.31 -0.05
N PRO A 189 -18.13 -2.48 -0.19
CA PRO A 189 -17.42 -3.75 -0.38
C PRO A 189 -16.47 -3.67 -1.57
N ILE A 190 -15.26 -4.20 -1.39
CA ILE A 190 -14.28 -4.28 -2.48
C ILE A 190 -14.85 -5.20 -3.57
N PRO A 191 -14.86 -4.77 -4.85
CA PRO A 191 -15.30 -5.63 -5.94
C PRO A 191 -14.36 -6.82 -6.08
N ALA A 192 -14.78 -7.89 -6.75
CA ALA A 192 -13.88 -9.01 -6.91
C ALA A 192 -12.76 -8.64 -7.89
N THR A 193 -11.55 -9.07 -7.56
CA THR A 193 -10.36 -8.73 -8.33
C THR A 193 -9.78 -9.97 -9.00
N PRO A 194 -9.17 -9.82 -10.19
CA PRO A 194 -8.60 -10.94 -10.93
C PRO A 194 -7.26 -11.42 -10.35
N SER A 195 -6.52 -10.57 -9.63
CA SER A 195 -5.23 -10.95 -9.10
C SER A 195 -5.36 -12.09 -8.09
N ARG A 196 -4.42 -13.03 -8.17
CA ARG A 196 -4.26 -14.15 -7.22
C ARG A 196 -2.85 -14.17 -6.63
N THR A 197 -2.07 -13.12 -6.90
CA THR A 197 -0.73 -12.95 -6.36
C THR A 197 -0.85 -12.78 -4.84
N PRO A 198 -0.09 -13.54 -4.04
CA PRO A 198 -0.04 -13.33 -2.60
C PRO A 198 0.33 -11.86 -2.27
N HIS A 199 -0.48 -11.24 -1.41
CA HIS A 199 -0.35 -9.83 -1.06
C HIS A 199 0.94 -9.55 -0.31
N SER A 200 1.60 -8.47 -0.70
CA SER A 200 2.73 -7.89 0.03
C SER A 200 3.02 -6.51 -0.55
N VAL A 201 3.65 -5.64 0.22
CA VAL A 201 4.08 -4.31 -0.24
C VAL A 201 4.97 -4.37 -1.50
N LEU A 202 5.64 -5.50 -1.72
CA LEU A 202 6.51 -5.78 -2.85
C LEU A 202 5.77 -6.28 -4.11
N ALA A 203 4.51 -6.70 -3.97
CA ALA A 203 3.74 -7.32 -5.03
C ALA A 203 3.24 -6.29 -6.06
N VAL A 204 3.09 -6.77 -7.29
CA VAL A 204 2.26 -6.13 -8.32
C VAL A 204 1.05 -7.02 -8.50
N THR A 205 -0.13 -6.51 -8.11
CA THR A 205 -1.39 -7.24 -8.09
C THR A 205 -2.29 -6.77 -9.24
N ASP A 206 -3.35 -6.04 -8.93
CA ASP A 206 -4.23 -5.33 -9.84
C ASP A 206 -4.57 -3.96 -9.24
N PRO A 207 -5.08 -2.99 -10.02
CA PRO A 207 -5.27 -1.63 -9.51
C PRO A 207 -6.24 -1.48 -8.33
N VAL A 208 -7.20 -2.39 -8.17
CA VAL A 208 -8.16 -2.35 -7.06
C VAL A 208 -7.50 -2.87 -5.80
N THR A 209 -6.90 -4.06 -5.88
CA THR A 209 -6.14 -4.67 -4.79
C THR A 209 -5.02 -3.74 -4.32
N ALA A 210 -4.23 -3.20 -5.26
CA ALA A 210 -3.12 -2.30 -4.94
C ALA A 210 -3.57 -1.03 -4.21
N PHE A 211 -4.74 -0.51 -4.54
CA PHE A 211 -5.31 0.65 -3.85
C PHE A 211 -5.78 0.31 -2.44
N ASP A 212 -6.47 -0.82 -2.23
CA ASP A 212 -6.93 -1.25 -0.90
C ASP A 212 -5.76 -1.53 0.04
N GLU A 213 -4.86 -2.42 -0.37
CA GLU A 213 -3.65 -2.79 0.39
C GLU A 213 -2.72 -1.60 0.56
N GLY A 214 -2.46 -0.84 -0.52
CA GLY A 214 -1.62 0.35 -0.43
C GLY A 214 -2.15 1.38 0.56
N PHE A 215 -3.47 1.56 0.63
CA PHE A 215 -4.08 2.43 1.63
C PHE A 215 -3.84 1.94 3.06
N GLY A 216 -4.11 0.66 3.35
CA GLY A 216 -3.82 0.04 4.64
C GLY A 216 -2.34 0.17 5.01
N ILE A 217 -1.44 -0.18 4.09
CA ILE A 217 0.01 -0.07 4.27
C ILE A 217 0.43 1.37 4.58
N SER A 218 -0.16 2.38 3.94
CA SER A 218 0.21 3.79 4.18
C SER A 218 -0.02 4.26 5.64
N MET A 219 -0.93 3.61 6.35
CA MET A 219 -1.24 3.92 7.76
C MET A 219 -0.15 3.41 8.71
N GLN A 220 0.64 2.39 8.32
CA GLN A 220 1.70 1.80 9.14
C GLN A 220 2.90 2.74 9.35
N PRO A 221 3.55 3.31 8.31
CA PRO A 221 4.61 4.30 8.52
C PRO A 221 4.08 5.60 9.15
N LEU A 222 2.79 5.91 8.98
CA LEU A 222 2.15 6.99 9.74
C LEU A 222 2.06 6.67 11.24
N ALA A 223 1.67 5.45 11.62
CA ALA A 223 1.69 4.99 13.00
C ALA A 223 3.12 5.03 13.57
N ALA A 224 4.11 4.51 12.84
CA ALA A 224 5.53 4.57 13.20
C ALA A 224 6.00 6.01 13.47
N ARG A 225 5.59 6.98 12.63
CA ARG A 225 5.93 8.40 12.81
C ARG A 225 5.30 9.01 14.07
N LEU A 226 4.08 8.60 14.42
CA LEU A 226 3.32 9.15 15.52
C LEU A 226 3.52 8.39 16.84
N THR A 227 4.19 7.24 16.80
CA THR A 227 4.26 6.32 17.94
C THR A 227 4.94 6.95 19.15
N ALA A 228 4.34 6.72 20.30
CA ALA A 228 4.92 6.97 21.62
C ALA A 228 5.33 5.66 22.31
N THR A 229 5.09 4.51 21.67
CA THR A 229 5.41 3.18 22.19
C THR A 229 6.93 2.98 22.16
N PRO A 230 7.60 2.76 23.31
CA PRO A 230 9.06 2.68 23.37
C PRO A 230 9.66 1.59 22.48
N GLY A 231 9.05 0.39 22.43
CA GLY A 231 9.51 -0.70 21.58
C GLY A 231 9.33 -0.40 20.09
N PHE A 232 8.21 0.21 19.71
CA PHE A 232 8.00 0.63 18.31
C PHE A 232 9.08 1.65 17.91
N ARG A 233 9.32 2.65 18.76
CA ARG A 233 10.34 3.66 18.53
C ARG A 233 11.75 3.05 18.43
N ALA A 234 12.09 2.10 19.31
CA ALA A 234 13.37 1.40 19.27
C ALA A 234 13.56 0.60 17.97
N ARG A 235 12.50 -0.05 17.47
CA ARG A 235 12.48 -0.78 16.20
C ARG A 235 12.76 0.13 15.01
N ILE A 236 12.00 1.21 14.85
CA ILE A 236 12.12 2.12 13.70
C ILE A 236 13.46 2.87 13.68
N GLU A 237 14.01 3.17 14.86
CA GLU A 237 15.31 3.82 15.01
C GLU A 237 16.48 2.83 15.01
N ARG A 238 16.20 1.53 14.86
CA ARG A 238 17.19 0.43 14.85
C ARG A 238 18.10 0.44 16.09
N ARG A 239 17.52 0.73 17.26
CA ARG A 239 18.25 0.66 18.54
C ARG A 239 18.43 -0.79 19.00
N ASP A 240 17.54 -1.67 18.60
CA ASP A 240 17.63 -3.10 18.89
C ASP A 240 18.56 -3.81 17.88
N PRO A 241 19.41 -4.74 18.34
CA PRO A 241 20.24 -5.52 17.44
C PRO A 241 19.36 -6.43 16.55
N PRO A 242 19.74 -6.66 15.28
CA PRO A 242 19.04 -7.60 14.41
C PRO A 242 18.95 -9.00 15.05
N SER A 243 17.82 -9.66 14.87
CA SER A 243 17.54 -11.01 15.36
C SER A 243 17.29 -11.97 14.19
N PRO A 244 17.43 -13.30 14.38
CA PRO A 244 17.06 -14.26 13.35
C PRO A 244 15.58 -14.19 12.92
N ARG A 245 14.69 -13.62 13.74
CA ARG A 245 13.27 -13.40 13.37
C ARG A 245 13.13 -12.36 12.26
N ASP A 246 14.08 -11.43 12.15
CA ASP A 246 14.07 -10.38 11.12
C ASP A 246 14.42 -10.92 9.73
N PHE A 247 14.90 -12.17 9.65
CA PHE A 247 15.07 -12.88 8.39
C PHE A 247 13.76 -13.51 7.89
N TRP A 248 12.72 -13.59 8.73
CA TRP A 248 11.41 -14.05 8.30
C TRP A 248 10.76 -13.01 7.38
N PHE A 249 10.15 -13.47 6.29
CA PHE A 249 9.59 -12.62 5.25
C PHE A 249 8.68 -11.52 5.80
N SER A 250 7.72 -11.83 6.67
CA SER A 250 6.78 -10.84 7.20
C SER A 250 7.46 -9.73 8.00
N ARG A 251 8.52 -10.05 8.77
CA ARG A 251 9.28 -9.03 9.52
C ARG A 251 10.12 -8.16 8.60
N HIS A 252 10.73 -8.77 7.58
CA HIS A 252 11.45 -8.03 6.56
C HIS A 252 10.52 -7.10 5.77
N GLU A 253 9.32 -7.57 5.45
CA GLU A 253 8.29 -6.79 4.78
C GLU A 253 7.83 -5.60 5.62
N THR A 254 7.56 -5.79 6.92
CA THR A 254 7.25 -4.69 7.86
C THR A 254 8.33 -3.61 7.81
N TRP A 255 9.61 -4.00 7.86
CA TRP A 255 10.70 -3.04 7.77
C TRP A 255 10.68 -2.24 6.45
N LEU A 256 10.35 -2.88 5.33
CA LEU A 256 10.19 -2.19 4.04
C LEU A 256 8.98 -1.24 4.06
N ARG A 257 7.85 -1.63 4.66
CA ARG A 257 6.70 -0.73 4.80
C ARG A 257 7.05 0.53 5.59
N GLU A 258 7.87 0.41 6.63
CA GLU A 258 8.32 1.53 7.45
C GLU A 258 9.36 2.42 6.75
N THR A 259 10.23 1.84 5.89
CA THR A 259 11.40 2.56 5.35
C THR A 259 11.35 2.83 3.85
N ALA A 260 10.85 1.93 3.04
CA ALA A 260 10.74 2.10 1.59
C ALA A 260 9.52 2.93 1.18
N VAL A 261 8.41 2.88 1.95
CA VAL A 261 7.21 3.70 1.64
C VAL A 261 7.53 5.20 1.70
N PRO A 262 8.17 5.74 2.77
CA PRO A 262 8.54 7.16 2.81
C PRO A 262 9.57 7.58 1.76
N ASN A 263 10.36 6.64 1.23
CA ASN A 263 11.45 6.91 0.28
C ASN A 263 11.07 6.65 -1.19
N ASP A 264 9.84 6.19 -1.46
CA ASP A 264 9.35 5.90 -2.81
C ASP A 264 10.11 4.76 -3.53
N ASP A 265 10.71 3.82 -2.78
CA ASP A 265 11.54 2.77 -3.38
C ASP A 265 10.74 1.73 -4.18
N PHE A 266 9.41 1.68 -4.00
CA PHE A 266 8.54 0.74 -4.69
C PHE A 266 8.27 1.12 -6.15
N VAL A 267 8.78 2.24 -6.66
CA VAL A 267 8.67 2.58 -8.09
C VAL A 267 9.59 1.76 -8.98
N PHE A 268 10.64 1.18 -8.40
CA PHE A 268 11.66 0.46 -9.15
C PHE A 268 11.23 -0.96 -9.51
N GLU A 269 11.72 -1.46 -10.63
CA GLU A 269 11.63 -2.86 -10.99
C GLU A 269 12.54 -3.71 -10.10
N LYS A 270 12.24 -5.00 -10.02
CA LYS A 270 13.18 -5.97 -9.45
C LYS A 270 14.24 -6.32 -10.50
N PRO A 271 15.45 -6.73 -10.10
CA PRO A 271 16.44 -7.26 -11.02
C PRO A 271 15.84 -8.40 -11.85
N GLU A 272 16.21 -8.47 -13.14
CA GLU A 272 15.80 -9.60 -13.98
C GLU A 272 16.33 -10.92 -13.39
N PRO A 273 15.53 -12.00 -13.41
CA PRO A 273 16.03 -13.31 -13.03
C PRO A 273 17.19 -13.72 -13.94
N ALA A 274 18.18 -14.40 -13.36
CA ALA A 274 19.31 -14.94 -14.10
C ALA A 274 18.84 -15.82 -15.27
N ALA A 275 19.58 -15.80 -16.38
CA ALA A 275 19.27 -16.64 -17.53
C ALA A 275 19.28 -18.12 -17.13
N GLY A 276 18.19 -18.84 -17.42
CA GLY A 276 18.03 -20.25 -17.05
C GLY A 276 17.63 -20.51 -15.60
N ALA A 277 17.32 -19.48 -14.81
CA ALA A 277 16.72 -19.68 -13.48
C ALA A 277 15.40 -20.46 -13.58
N ASP A 278 15.13 -21.31 -12.59
CA ASP A 278 13.85 -22.00 -12.49
C ASP A 278 12.69 -20.97 -12.48
N PRO A 279 11.67 -21.11 -13.35
CA PRO A 279 10.60 -20.12 -13.45
C PRO A 279 9.84 -19.91 -12.15
N ARG A 280 9.67 -20.95 -11.32
CA ARG A 280 8.96 -20.84 -10.05
C ARG A 280 9.81 -20.16 -8.99
N GLU A 281 11.08 -20.50 -8.87
CA GLU A 281 12.02 -19.79 -7.99
C GLU A 281 12.14 -18.31 -8.37
N ALA A 282 12.26 -18.01 -9.67
CA ALA A 282 12.30 -16.65 -10.19
C ALA A 282 11.02 -15.87 -9.87
N TRP A 283 9.85 -16.51 -10.04
CA TRP A 283 8.56 -15.93 -9.68
C TRP A 283 8.47 -15.66 -8.17
N THR A 284 8.82 -16.63 -7.34
CA THR A 284 8.82 -16.44 -5.87
C THR A 284 9.77 -15.31 -5.46
N ALA A 285 10.99 -15.27 -5.99
CA ALA A 285 11.94 -14.19 -5.74
C ALA A 285 11.39 -12.82 -6.20
N SER A 286 10.66 -12.79 -7.32
CA SER A 286 9.98 -11.58 -7.79
C SER A 286 8.87 -11.08 -6.86
N LEU A 287 8.40 -11.89 -5.91
CA LEU A 287 7.43 -11.48 -4.90
C LEU A 287 8.12 -11.15 -3.57
N VAL A 288 9.08 -11.95 -3.12
CA VAL A 288 9.65 -11.81 -1.76
C VAL A 288 10.96 -11.02 -1.66
N SER A 289 11.68 -10.82 -2.77
CA SER A 289 12.96 -10.10 -2.76
C SER A 289 12.75 -8.59 -2.61
N ALA A 290 13.52 -7.96 -1.72
CA ALA A 290 13.61 -6.52 -1.54
C ALA A 290 14.61 -5.85 -2.49
N GLN A 291 15.29 -6.61 -3.35
CA GLN A 291 16.23 -6.04 -4.30
C GLN A 291 15.48 -5.20 -5.34
N ILE A 292 16.01 -4.01 -5.62
CA ILE A 292 15.53 -3.11 -6.64
C ILE A 292 16.62 -2.87 -7.69
N ASP A 293 16.19 -2.64 -8.93
CA ASP A 293 17.04 -2.16 -10.00
C ASP A 293 16.84 -0.63 -10.15
N PRO A 294 17.80 0.19 -9.69
CA PRO A 294 17.65 1.64 -9.74
C PRO A 294 17.67 2.21 -11.17
N CYS A 295 18.05 1.41 -12.17
CA CYS A 295 18.07 1.79 -13.58
C CYS A 295 16.73 1.51 -14.29
N ARG A 296 15.77 0.88 -13.62
CA ARG A 296 14.49 0.48 -14.23
C ARG A 296 13.32 0.86 -13.34
N LEU A 297 12.43 1.69 -13.88
CA LEU A 297 11.16 2.03 -13.25
C LEU A 297 10.03 1.13 -13.78
N LYS A 298 9.05 0.88 -12.93
CA LYS A 298 7.78 0.27 -13.32
C LYS A 298 7.09 1.14 -14.38
N ASN A 299 6.43 0.52 -15.36
CA ASN A 299 5.55 1.24 -16.29
C ASN A 299 4.26 1.72 -15.58
N GLY A 300 3.46 2.54 -16.26
CA GLY A 300 2.24 3.10 -15.68
C GLY A 300 1.26 2.04 -15.13
N ASN A 301 0.99 0.96 -15.87
CA ASN A 301 0.12 -0.13 -15.42
C ASN A 301 0.65 -0.79 -14.14
N ARG A 302 1.96 -1.01 -14.04
CA ARG A 302 2.62 -1.60 -12.86
C ARG A 302 2.66 -0.63 -11.68
N MET A 303 2.78 0.68 -11.91
CA MET A 303 2.65 1.68 -10.85
C MET A 303 1.25 1.63 -10.22
N LEU A 304 0.21 1.56 -11.04
CA LEU A 304 -1.18 1.51 -10.53
C LEU A 304 -1.52 0.18 -9.85
N ALA A 305 -0.86 -0.91 -10.24
CA ALA A 305 -1.06 -2.24 -9.65
C ALA A 305 -0.05 -2.56 -8.53
N SER A 306 0.74 -1.60 -8.04
CA SER A 306 1.71 -1.84 -6.97
C SER A 306 1.19 -1.32 -5.62
N GLU A 307 1.06 -2.23 -4.65
CA GLU A 307 0.64 -1.92 -3.28
C GLU A 307 1.56 -0.86 -2.66
N GLY A 308 2.88 -1.05 -2.78
CA GLY A 308 3.88 -0.09 -2.27
C GLY A 308 3.82 1.30 -2.90
N VAL A 309 3.57 1.42 -4.20
CA VAL A 309 3.45 2.74 -4.88
C VAL A 309 2.18 3.47 -4.41
N ALA A 310 1.07 2.76 -4.30
CA ALA A 310 -0.16 3.31 -3.75
C ALA A 310 0.04 3.75 -2.29
N ALA A 311 0.73 2.95 -1.48
CA ALA A 311 1.09 3.30 -0.12
C ALA A 311 1.93 4.56 -0.02
N THR A 312 2.96 4.70 -0.87
CA THR A 312 3.80 5.89 -0.89
C THR A 312 2.99 7.14 -1.23
N PHE A 313 2.10 7.06 -2.23
CA PHE A 313 1.26 8.20 -2.59
C PHE A 313 0.39 8.66 -1.41
N PHE A 314 -0.33 7.74 -0.76
CA PHE A 314 -1.20 8.10 0.37
C PHE A 314 -0.40 8.62 1.57
N TYR A 315 0.71 7.97 1.90
CA TYR A 315 1.60 8.40 2.98
C TYR A 315 2.09 9.83 2.74
N ARG A 316 2.57 10.14 1.53
CA ARG A 316 3.05 11.47 1.18
C ARG A 316 1.92 12.49 1.11
N LEU A 317 0.73 12.12 0.64
CA LEU A 317 -0.42 13.01 0.59
C LEU A 317 -0.82 13.49 2.00
N VAL A 318 -0.66 12.63 3.00
CA VAL A 318 -0.92 12.95 4.41
C VAL A 318 0.24 13.70 5.05
N ASN A 319 1.50 13.43 4.69
CA ASN A 319 2.67 13.92 5.40
C ASN A 319 3.44 15.09 4.74
N ASP A 320 3.39 15.24 3.42
CA ASP A 320 4.13 16.29 2.69
C ASP A 320 3.34 17.60 2.61
N GLY A 321 2.08 17.60 3.06
CA GLY A 321 1.19 18.77 3.07
C GLY A 321 1.53 19.78 4.17
N PRO A 322 1.11 21.06 4.02
CA PRO A 322 1.34 22.09 5.04
C PRO A 322 0.48 21.93 6.30
N GLU A 323 -0.64 21.21 6.21
CA GLU A 323 -1.54 20.95 7.35
C GLU A 323 -1.08 19.74 8.16
N PRO A 324 -1.46 19.66 9.45
CA PRO A 324 -1.18 18.48 10.26
C PRO A 324 -1.77 17.20 9.65
N PRO A 325 -1.11 16.03 9.83
CA PRO A 325 -1.59 14.74 9.30
C PRO A 325 -3.06 14.44 9.64
N THR A 326 -3.54 14.86 10.80
CA THR A 326 -4.93 14.64 11.22
C THR A 326 -5.93 15.36 10.33
N GLU A 327 -5.64 16.60 9.92
CA GLU A 327 -6.51 17.34 9.00
C GLU A 327 -6.47 16.73 7.60
N ARG A 328 -5.29 16.32 7.16
CA ARG A 328 -5.11 15.63 5.87
C ARG A 328 -5.87 14.31 5.79
N LEU A 329 -5.92 13.53 6.88
CA LEU A 329 -6.73 12.30 6.96
C LEU A 329 -8.24 12.59 6.82
N HIS A 330 -8.75 13.67 7.41
CA HIS A 330 -10.15 14.08 7.21
C HIS A 330 -10.44 14.49 5.76
N LYS A 331 -9.53 15.25 5.12
CA LYS A 331 -9.65 15.58 3.69
C LYS A 331 -9.65 14.33 2.82
N LEU A 332 -8.79 13.37 3.16
CA LEU A 332 -8.74 12.07 2.51
C LEU A 332 -10.05 11.30 2.64
N ALA A 333 -10.64 11.24 3.84
CA ALA A 333 -11.95 10.60 4.03
C ALA A 333 -13.06 11.31 3.23
N ALA A 334 -13.02 12.65 3.16
CA ALA A 334 -13.95 13.42 2.34
C ALA A 334 -13.78 13.18 0.83
N ALA A 335 -12.54 13.07 0.32
CA ALA A 335 -12.28 12.74 -1.09
C ALA A 335 -12.74 11.32 -1.45
N LEU A 336 -12.53 10.34 -0.55
CA LEU A 336 -13.05 8.98 -0.71
C LEU A 336 -14.59 8.96 -0.70
N ALA A 337 -15.23 9.71 0.22
CA ALA A 337 -16.69 9.85 0.24
C ALA A 337 -17.25 10.51 -1.03
N HIS A 338 -16.50 11.45 -1.61
CA HIS A 338 -16.86 12.14 -2.86
C HIS A 338 -16.88 11.18 -4.04
N ILE A 339 -15.88 10.31 -4.18
CA ILE A 339 -15.90 9.26 -5.21
C ILE A 339 -16.97 8.18 -4.91
N GLY A 340 -17.15 7.82 -3.64
CA GLY A 340 -18.28 7.07 -3.08
C GLY A 340 -18.43 5.61 -3.52
N ARG A 341 -17.63 5.13 -4.47
CA ARG A 341 -17.63 3.74 -4.97
C ARG A 341 -16.29 3.39 -5.62
N TRP A 342 -16.05 2.09 -5.73
CA TRP A 342 -14.92 1.54 -6.48
C TRP A 342 -15.04 1.78 -7.99
N THR A 343 -13.88 1.82 -8.66
CA THR A 343 -13.72 1.86 -10.12
C THR A 343 -12.58 0.92 -10.52
N ASP A 344 -12.43 0.63 -11.81
CA ASP A 344 -11.34 -0.23 -12.31
C ASP A 344 -9.94 0.40 -12.14
N ALA A 345 -9.87 1.72 -11.90
CA ALA A 345 -8.64 2.48 -11.66
C ALA A 345 -8.83 3.44 -10.48
N PRO A 346 -8.96 2.92 -9.25
CA PRO A 346 -9.39 3.70 -8.10
C PRO A 346 -8.40 4.81 -7.73
N MET A 347 -7.09 4.61 -7.95
CA MET A 347 -6.08 5.66 -7.75
C MET A 347 -6.33 6.89 -8.64
N ILE A 348 -6.61 6.66 -9.93
CA ILE A 348 -6.92 7.73 -10.88
C ILE A 348 -8.24 8.43 -10.52
N ALA A 349 -9.25 7.66 -10.15
CA ALA A 349 -10.52 8.20 -9.68
C ALA A 349 -10.35 9.04 -8.41
N PHE A 350 -9.52 8.59 -7.47
CA PHE A 350 -9.23 9.31 -6.22
C PHE A 350 -8.54 10.65 -6.50
N ILE A 351 -7.54 10.72 -7.36
CA ILE A 351 -6.83 11.99 -7.65
C ILE A 351 -7.76 12.99 -8.33
N ARG A 352 -8.59 12.53 -9.28
CA ARG A 352 -9.62 13.36 -9.92
C ARG A 352 -10.63 13.84 -8.88
N GLY A 353 -11.15 12.93 -8.06
CA GLY A 353 -12.09 13.24 -6.98
C GLY A 353 -11.52 14.19 -5.93
N TRP A 354 -10.24 14.08 -5.59
CA TRP A 354 -9.54 15.03 -4.72
C TRP A 354 -9.53 16.43 -5.34
N GLY A 355 -9.16 16.55 -6.61
CA GLY A 355 -9.13 17.83 -7.32
C GLY A 355 -10.51 18.43 -7.60
N GLU A 356 -11.58 17.65 -7.47
CA GLU A 356 -12.97 18.11 -7.51
C GLU A 356 -13.45 18.58 -6.13
N ALA A 357 -13.18 17.79 -5.07
CA ALA A 357 -13.53 18.11 -3.70
C ALA A 357 -12.73 19.30 -3.14
N PHE A 358 -11.47 19.45 -3.57
CA PHE A 358 -10.55 20.49 -3.13
C PHE A 358 -9.90 21.18 -4.36
N PRO A 359 -10.63 22.04 -5.09
CA PRO A 359 -10.11 22.67 -6.31
C PRO A 359 -8.76 23.39 -6.16
N PRO A 360 -8.47 24.14 -5.06
CA PRO A 360 -7.15 24.74 -4.84
C PRO A 360 -6.00 23.71 -4.74
N GLU A 361 -6.31 22.47 -4.36
CA GLU A 361 -5.34 21.39 -4.18
C GLU A 361 -5.22 20.47 -5.40
N ARG A 362 -5.98 20.73 -6.47
CA ARG A 362 -5.91 19.93 -7.71
C ARG A 362 -4.49 19.84 -8.26
N MET A 363 -3.80 20.97 -8.39
CA MET A 363 -2.44 21.01 -8.91
C MET A 363 -1.42 20.38 -7.94
N PRO A 364 -1.41 20.71 -6.63
CA PRO A 364 -0.56 20.01 -5.65
C PRO A 364 -0.74 18.49 -5.64
N ALA A 365 -1.98 17.98 -5.60
CA ALA A 365 -2.24 16.55 -5.58
C ALA A 365 -1.81 15.86 -6.89
N THR A 366 -2.08 16.49 -8.04
CA THR A 366 -1.62 15.99 -9.35
C THR A 366 -0.09 15.95 -9.41
N ARG A 367 0.57 17.00 -8.90
CA ARG A 367 2.03 17.07 -8.84
C ARG A 367 2.61 15.97 -7.97
N LEU A 368 2.06 15.77 -6.78
CA LEU A 368 2.50 14.70 -5.89
C LEU A 368 2.38 13.33 -6.56
N PHE A 369 1.26 13.06 -7.24
CA PHE A 369 1.06 11.80 -7.95
C PHE A 369 2.04 11.62 -9.11
N VAL A 370 2.25 12.66 -9.92
CA VAL A 370 3.23 12.64 -11.01
C VAL A 370 4.64 12.42 -10.48
N GLN A 371 5.00 13.03 -9.34
CA GLN A 371 6.31 12.83 -8.74
C GLN A 371 6.47 11.42 -8.17
N THR A 372 5.45 10.90 -7.47
CA THR A 372 5.45 9.54 -6.90
C THR A 372 5.52 8.47 -8.00
N THR A 373 4.89 8.70 -9.15
CA THR A 373 4.92 7.74 -10.27
C THR A 373 6.00 8.05 -11.30
N TYR A 374 6.82 9.09 -11.07
CA TYR A 374 7.73 9.67 -12.04
C TYR A 374 7.10 9.98 -13.43
N GLY A 375 5.79 10.23 -13.46
CA GLY A 375 5.00 10.50 -14.65
C GLY A 375 4.64 9.27 -15.47
N ALA A 376 4.95 8.05 -15.00
CA ALA A 376 4.76 6.80 -15.74
C ALA A 376 3.31 6.52 -16.13
N THR A 377 2.34 7.10 -15.41
CA THR A 377 0.90 6.95 -15.69
C THR A 377 0.41 7.82 -16.84
N ALA A 378 1.13 8.91 -17.16
CA ALA A 378 0.76 9.85 -18.20
C ALA A 378 1.73 9.88 -19.39
N SER A 379 3.00 9.52 -19.20
CA SER A 379 4.02 9.59 -20.25
C SER A 379 5.15 8.57 -20.06
N ASP A 380 5.25 7.62 -20.99
CA ASP A 380 6.36 6.65 -21.05
C ASP A 380 7.72 7.38 -21.18
N ALA A 381 7.77 8.48 -21.94
CA ALA A 381 8.99 9.27 -22.10
C ALA A 381 9.45 9.95 -20.80
N ALA A 382 8.51 10.42 -19.97
CA ALA A 382 8.85 10.99 -18.67
C ALA A 382 9.43 9.94 -17.73
N MET A 383 8.83 8.75 -17.69
CA MET A 383 9.34 7.61 -16.92
C MET A 383 10.74 7.19 -17.39
N GLN A 384 10.97 7.06 -18.70
CA GLN A 384 12.30 6.68 -19.21
C GLN A 384 13.38 7.72 -18.90
N ALA A 385 13.04 9.01 -18.95
CA ALA A 385 13.95 10.08 -18.55
C ALA A 385 14.30 10.00 -17.05
N ALA A 386 13.33 9.69 -16.20
CA ALA A 386 13.55 9.49 -14.77
C ALA A 386 14.38 8.23 -14.48
N ALA A 387 14.12 7.11 -15.16
CA ALA A 387 14.90 5.88 -15.04
C ALA A 387 16.37 6.09 -15.45
N THR A 388 16.60 6.80 -16.56
CA THR A 388 17.94 7.18 -17.02
C THR A 388 18.67 8.05 -15.99
N LEU A 389 17.99 9.05 -15.43
CA LEU A 389 18.55 9.89 -14.38
C LEU A 389 18.91 9.08 -13.13
N SER A 390 18.00 8.20 -12.69
CA SER A 390 18.21 7.32 -11.53
C SER A 390 19.42 6.41 -11.74
N CYS A 391 19.56 5.82 -12.93
CA CYS A 391 20.70 4.99 -13.29
C CYS A 391 22.04 5.75 -13.22
N LYS A 392 22.08 6.99 -13.72
CA LYS A 392 23.25 7.87 -13.60
C LYS A 392 23.62 8.14 -12.13
N GLY A 393 22.61 8.37 -11.29
CA GLY A 393 22.79 8.56 -9.84
C GLY A 393 23.37 7.32 -9.16
N ALA A 394 22.81 6.15 -9.45
CA ALA A 394 23.30 4.86 -8.94
C ALA A 394 24.74 4.55 -9.39
N GLY A 395 25.10 4.98 -10.61
CA GLY A 395 26.46 4.88 -11.15
C GLY A 395 27.44 5.96 -10.69
N ALA A 396 27.04 6.85 -9.77
CA ALA A 396 27.84 7.98 -9.28
C ALA A 396 28.34 8.95 -10.39
N ALA A 397 27.60 9.06 -11.50
CA ALA A 397 27.90 9.98 -12.59
C ALA A 397 27.37 11.40 -12.28
N LEU A 398 28.06 12.13 -11.40
CA LEU A 398 27.56 13.38 -10.80
C LEU A 398 27.16 14.45 -11.82
N ASP A 399 28.03 14.78 -12.78
CA ASP A 399 27.77 15.86 -13.74
C ASP A 399 26.55 15.52 -14.62
N ASP A 400 26.53 14.30 -15.14
CA ASP A 400 25.42 13.74 -15.92
C ASP A 400 24.09 13.71 -15.14
N PHE A 401 24.17 13.44 -13.84
CA PHE A 401 23.01 13.44 -12.95
C PHE A 401 22.49 14.87 -12.71
N VAL A 402 23.36 15.81 -12.40
CA VAL A 402 22.99 17.21 -12.14
C VAL A 402 22.33 17.84 -13.39
N ASP A 403 22.86 17.57 -14.57
CA ASP A 403 22.30 18.06 -15.83
C ASP A 403 20.96 17.39 -16.16
N GLY A 404 20.88 16.07 -16.00
CA GLY A 404 19.63 15.33 -16.19
C GLY A 404 18.53 15.74 -15.22
N LEU A 405 18.88 16.04 -13.96
CA LEU A 405 17.93 16.40 -12.90
C LEU A 405 17.12 17.66 -13.25
N LYS A 406 17.77 18.68 -13.82
CA LYS A 406 17.09 19.90 -14.27
C LYS A 406 16.05 19.60 -15.34
N SER A 407 16.42 18.78 -16.33
CA SER A 407 15.52 18.38 -17.43
C SER A 407 14.34 17.55 -16.93
N VAL A 408 14.58 16.56 -16.06
CA VAL A 408 13.50 15.72 -15.49
C VAL A 408 12.53 16.56 -14.68
N ARG A 409 13.01 17.46 -13.81
CA ARG A 409 12.15 18.37 -13.04
C ARG A 409 11.31 19.26 -13.95
N ALA A 410 11.92 19.92 -14.93
CA ALA A 410 11.18 20.75 -15.89
C ALA A 410 10.17 19.93 -16.71
N GLY A 411 10.52 18.69 -17.07
CA GLY A 411 9.64 17.75 -17.74
C GLY A 411 8.40 17.40 -16.91
N GLN A 412 8.59 17.03 -15.65
CA GLN A 412 7.50 16.73 -14.72
C GLN A 412 6.61 17.95 -14.46
N GLU A 413 7.17 19.14 -14.30
CA GLU A 413 6.38 20.37 -14.12
C GLU A 413 5.48 20.68 -15.34
N ARG A 414 6.02 20.52 -16.55
CA ARG A 414 5.21 20.64 -17.78
C ARG A 414 4.11 19.59 -17.83
N LEU A 415 4.44 18.34 -17.51
CA LEU A 415 3.49 17.23 -17.48
C LEU A 415 2.33 17.51 -16.53
N VAL A 416 2.61 18.01 -15.32
CA VAL A 416 1.59 18.43 -14.36
C VAL A 416 0.71 19.54 -14.93
N GLY A 417 1.32 20.56 -15.54
CA GLY A 417 0.58 21.66 -16.17
C GLY A 417 -0.31 21.23 -17.35
N ASP A 418 0.13 20.24 -18.12
CA ASP A 418 -0.65 19.65 -19.22
C ASP A 418 -1.83 18.82 -18.71
N ILE A 419 -1.62 18.05 -17.63
CA ILE A 419 -2.68 17.27 -16.99
C ILE A 419 -3.74 18.18 -16.37
N VAL A 420 -3.33 19.12 -15.52
CA VAL A 420 -4.25 20.06 -14.84
C VAL A 420 -4.99 20.93 -15.86
N GLY A 421 -4.33 21.29 -16.96
CA GLY A 421 -4.91 22.06 -18.06
C GLY A 421 -5.76 21.23 -19.03
N GLY A 422 -5.91 19.92 -18.83
CA GLY A 422 -6.72 19.04 -19.69
C GLY A 422 -6.14 18.76 -21.07
N ARG A 423 -4.86 19.10 -21.31
CA ARG A 423 -4.15 18.79 -22.57
C ARG A 423 -3.65 17.35 -22.64
N LEU A 424 -3.47 16.72 -21.49
CA LEU A 424 -3.07 15.32 -21.36
C LEU A 424 -3.89 14.65 -20.27
N ALA A 425 -4.28 13.40 -20.47
CA ALA A 425 -4.93 12.63 -19.41
C ALA A 425 -3.87 12.10 -18.42
N ILE A 426 -4.19 12.12 -17.11
CA ILE A 426 -3.29 11.61 -16.05
C ILE A 426 -2.97 10.10 -16.18
N ASP A 427 -3.80 9.39 -16.93
CA ASP A 427 -3.74 7.97 -17.26
C ASP A 427 -3.43 7.72 -18.75
N ALA A 428 -2.91 8.73 -19.46
CA ALA A 428 -2.63 8.67 -20.89
C ALA A 428 -1.59 7.60 -21.28
N ALA A 429 -0.80 7.07 -20.33
CA ALA A 429 0.15 5.97 -20.53
C ALA A 429 -0.33 4.64 -19.92
N ILE A 430 -1.60 4.51 -19.56
CA ILE A 430 -2.19 3.27 -19.06
C ILE A 430 -2.87 2.49 -20.19
N GLY A 431 -2.58 1.19 -20.29
CA GLY A 431 -3.20 0.26 -21.23
C GLY A 431 -4.41 -0.45 -20.60
N PRO A 432 -5.33 -1.00 -21.40
CA PRO A 432 -6.41 -1.84 -20.86
C PRO A 432 -5.85 -3.11 -20.21
N GLY A 433 -6.64 -3.73 -19.33
CA GLY A 433 -6.32 -5.04 -18.78
C GLY A 433 -6.40 -6.12 -19.85
N LEU A 434 -5.29 -6.81 -20.10
CA LEU A 434 -5.18 -7.93 -21.04
C LEU A 434 -4.93 -9.22 -20.26
N TRP A 435 -6.01 -9.68 -19.61
CA TRP A 435 -5.97 -10.77 -18.65
C TRP A 435 -5.88 -12.15 -19.32
N ILE A 436 -4.98 -12.98 -18.80
CA ILE A 436 -4.79 -14.38 -19.19
C ILE A 436 -4.69 -15.26 -17.93
N ALA A 437 -5.09 -16.53 -18.04
CA ALA A 437 -5.00 -17.48 -16.94
C ALA A 437 -4.56 -18.86 -17.40
N ASP A 438 -3.79 -19.55 -16.57
CA ASP A 438 -3.48 -20.97 -16.75
C ASP A 438 -3.90 -21.77 -15.52
N ARG A 439 -4.79 -22.75 -15.73
CA ARG A 439 -5.29 -23.64 -14.68
C ARG A 439 -4.32 -24.78 -14.36
N ALA A 440 -3.32 -25.02 -15.20
CA ALA A 440 -2.25 -25.99 -14.95
C ALA A 440 -1.19 -25.41 -14.01
N VAL A 441 -0.93 -24.10 -14.10
CA VAL A 441 0.00 -23.41 -13.21
C VAL A 441 -0.69 -23.07 -11.89
N ARG A 442 -0.33 -23.81 -10.83
CA ARG A 442 -0.85 -23.60 -9.47
C ARG A 442 0.10 -22.78 -8.62
N ILE A 443 -0.44 -21.75 -7.98
CA ILE A 443 0.26 -20.90 -7.03
C ILE A 443 -0.34 -21.01 -5.62
N PRO A 444 0.46 -20.81 -4.57
CA PRO A 444 -0.05 -20.76 -3.22
C PRO A 444 -0.91 -19.51 -3.00
N ALA A 445 -1.89 -19.59 -2.11
CA ALA A 445 -2.70 -18.43 -1.71
C ALA A 445 -1.92 -17.46 -0.80
N GLN A 446 -0.94 -17.97 -0.06
CA GLN A 446 -0.07 -17.23 0.85
C GLN A 446 1.36 -17.75 0.74
N PHE A 447 2.38 -16.93 1.00
CA PHE A 447 3.79 -17.33 0.83
C PHE A 447 4.21 -18.56 1.64
N TRP A 448 3.60 -18.76 2.81
CA TRP A 448 3.84 -19.91 3.70
C TRP A 448 2.88 -21.08 3.47
N SER A 449 1.97 -20.98 2.50
CA SER A 449 1.06 -22.08 2.20
C SER A 449 1.81 -23.23 1.50
N THR A 450 1.70 -24.42 2.04
CA THR A 450 2.36 -25.63 1.53
C THR A 450 1.61 -26.29 0.37
N THR A 451 0.37 -25.86 0.08
CA THR A 451 -0.49 -26.47 -0.94
C THR A 451 -0.90 -25.44 -1.98
N PRO A 452 -0.28 -25.42 -3.18
CA PRO A 452 -0.69 -24.56 -4.28
C PRO A 452 -2.07 -24.96 -4.81
N GLY A 453 -3.02 -24.03 -4.80
CA GLY A 453 -4.41 -24.30 -5.18
C GLY A 453 -4.98 -23.33 -6.21
N LEU A 454 -4.48 -22.09 -6.26
CA LEU A 454 -5.02 -21.05 -7.11
C LEU A 454 -4.41 -21.13 -8.52
N PRO A 455 -5.19 -20.88 -9.59
CA PRO A 455 -4.62 -20.71 -10.92
C PRO A 455 -3.80 -19.41 -10.97
N LEU A 456 -2.72 -19.40 -11.75
CA LEU A 456 -2.01 -18.16 -12.05
C LEU A 456 -2.87 -17.31 -13.02
N VAL A 457 -3.06 -16.04 -12.67
CA VAL A 457 -3.80 -15.05 -13.47
C VAL A 457 -2.94 -13.81 -13.59
N LEU A 458 -2.76 -13.30 -14.81
CA LEU A 458 -1.86 -12.19 -15.13
C LEU A 458 -2.51 -11.21 -16.10
N ASP A 459 -2.25 -9.92 -15.92
CA ASP A 459 -2.45 -8.90 -16.96
C ASP A 459 -1.13 -8.68 -17.71
N LEU A 460 -1.15 -8.83 -19.04
CA LEU A 460 0.04 -8.67 -19.88
C LEU A 460 0.66 -7.26 -19.80
N ASN A 461 -0.11 -6.24 -19.43
CA ASN A 461 0.42 -4.89 -19.24
C ASN A 461 1.11 -4.68 -17.88
N SER A 462 0.82 -5.49 -16.87
CA SER A 462 1.40 -5.39 -15.51
C SER A 462 2.33 -6.54 -15.11
N ALA A 463 2.25 -7.70 -15.76
CA ALA A 463 3.02 -8.90 -15.40
C ALA A 463 4.53 -8.65 -15.49
N SER A 464 5.30 -9.13 -14.51
CA SER A 464 6.76 -9.11 -14.58
C SER A 464 7.29 -10.12 -15.61
N ALA A 465 8.58 -10.04 -15.92
CA ALA A 465 9.24 -11.08 -16.72
C ALA A 465 9.17 -12.45 -16.05
N ALA A 466 9.29 -12.51 -14.72
CA ALA A 466 9.19 -13.76 -13.96
C ALA A 466 7.79 -14.37 -14.03
N ASP A 467 6.74 -13.54 -13.94
CA ASP A 467 5.34 -13.97 -14.11
C ASP A 467 5.12 -14.60 -15.49
N LEU A 468 5.58 -13.93 -16.54
CA LEU A 468 5.44 -14.41 -17.92
C LEU A 468 6.23 -15.70 -18.17
N ARG A 469 7.44 -15.83 -17.60
CA ARG A 469 8.24 -17.05 -17.71
C ARG A 469 7.56 -18.23 -17.02
N LEU A 470 6.97 -18.03 -15.83
CA LEU A 470 6.22 -19.07 -15.13
C LEU A 470 4.95 -19.46 -15.89
N MET A 471 4.17 -18.50 -16.38
CA MET A 471 2.94 -18.73 -17.14
C MET A 471 3.18 -19.44 -18.47
N LEU A 472 4.21 -19.02 -19.20
CA LEU A 472 4.43 -19.46 -20.57
C LEU A 472 5.40 -20.64 -20.67
N ASP A 473 6.11 -21.01 -19.59
CA ASP A 473 7.13 -22.05 -19.60
C ASP A 473 8.09 -21.92 -20.81
N ALA A 474 8.35 -20.66 -21.21
CA ALA A 474 8.99 -20.31 -22.47
C ALA A 474 9.69 -18.95 -22.35
N GLY A 475 10.95 -18.98 -21.90
CA GLY A 475 11.81 -17.80 -21.77
C GLY A 475 11.80 -16.88 -22.98
N PRO A 476 12.06 -17.37 -24.21
CA PRO A 476 12.11 -16.52 -25.41
C PRO A 476 10.79 -15.80 -25.73
N LEU A 477 9.65 -16.44 -25.51
CA LEU A 477 8.34 -15.81 -25.74
C LEU A 477 8.07 -14.73 -24.69
N ALA A 478 8.33 -15.04 -23.41
CA ALA A 478 8.21 -14.08 -22.32
C ALA A 478 9.09 -12.84 -22.55
N ASP A 479 10.36 -13.06 -22.92
CA ASP A 479 11.32 -11.98 -23.18
C ASP A 479 10.87 -11.10 -24.35
N ARG A 480 10.35 -11.69 -25.46
CA ARG A 480 9.80 -10.90 -26.57
C ARG A 480 8.60 -10.06 -26.17
N ILE A 481 7.70 -10.58 -25.32
CA ILE A 481 6.55 -9.82 -24.81
C ILE A 481 7.03 -8.66 -23.92
N VAL A 482 7.98 -8.90 -23.01
CA VAL A 482 8.55 -7.87 -22.13
C VAL A 482 9.26 -6.78 -22.95
N SER A 483 10.08 -7.16 -23.92
CA SER A 483 10.78 -6.22 -24.81
C SER A 483 9.80 -5.40 -25.64
N ALA A 484 8.77 -6.04 -26.22
CA ALA A 484 7.74 -5.32 -26.97
C ALA A 484 7.02 -4.30 -26.09
N ARG A 485 6.69 -4.65 -24.83
CA ARG A 485 6.05 -3.73 -23.87
C ARG A 485 6.93 -2.55 -23.46
N ALA A 486 8.25 -2.68 -23.55
CA ALA A 486 9.17 -1.58 -23.23
C ALA A 486 9.03 -0.39 -24.20
N GLU A 487 8.50 -0.62 -25.41
CA GLU A 487 8.17 0.43 -26.38
C GLU A 487 6.84 1.17 -26.05
N GLY A 488 6.14 0.74 -25.00
CA GLY A 488 4.86 1.29 -24.54
C GLY A 488 3.83 0.20 -24.25
N ARG A 489 2.74 0.55 -23.56
CA ARG A 489 1.65 -0.40 -23.23
C ARG A 489 1.03 -1.06 -24.47
N PHE A 490 0.47 -2.25 -24.29
CA PHE A 490 -0.35 -2.90 -25.32
C PHE A 490 -1.78 -2.34 -25.29
N ARG A 491 -2.34 -2.06 -26.47
CA ARG A 491 -3.72 -1.55 -26.62
C ARG A 491 -4.75 -2.66 -26.79
N SER A 492 -4.32 -3.83 -27.26
CA SER A 492 -5.14 -5.01 -27.49
C SER A 492 -4.24 -6.25 -27.58
N PHE A 493 -4.85 -7.44 -27.66
CA PHE A 493 -4.11 -8.67 -27.97
C PHE A 493 -3.46 -8.61 -29.36
N ASP A 494 -4.13 -8.02 -30.37
CA ASP A 494 -3.56 -7.87 -31.72
C ASP A 494 -2.30 -6.98 -31.71
N ASP A 495 -2.33 -5.86 -30.99
CA ASP A 495 -1.18 -4.97 -30.82
C ASP A 495 0.01 -5.72 -30.18
N LEU A 496 -0.27 -6.55 -29.17
CA LEU A 496 0.73 -7.44 -28.58
C LEU A 496 1.28 -8.44 -29.61
N PHE A 497 0.41 -9.11 -30.38
CA PHE A 497 0.81 -10.13 -31.34
C PHE A 497 1.72 -9.59 -32.43
N ASP A 498 1.47 -8.37 -32.87
CA ASP A 498 2.25 -7.73 -33.92
C ASP A 498 3.57 -7.18 -33.38
N ARG A 499 3.56 -6.49 -32.23
CA ARG A 499 4.78 -5.92 -31.63
C ARG A 499 5.74 -6.98 -31.10
N ALA A 500 5.23 -8.02 -30.43
CA ALA A 500 6.05 -9.15 -29.97
C ALA A 500 6.39 -10.13 -31.11
N ARG A 501 5.88 -9.90 -32.34
CA ARG A 501 6.07 -10.73 -33.54
C ARG A 501 5.73 -12.19 -33.28
N LEU A 502 4.58 -12.44 -32.68
CA LEU A 502 4.17 -13.79 -32.29
C LEU A 502 3.83 -14.64 -33.51
N LEU A 503 4.34 -15.87 -33.52
CA LEU A 503 4.01 -16.90 -34.50
C LEU A 503 2.58 -17.40 -34.29
N SER A 504 1.97 -18.00 -35.33
CA SER A 504 0.57 -18.44 -35.25
C SER A 504 0.28 -19.42 -34.11
N MET A 505 1.24 -20.30 -33.75
CA MET A 505 1.11 -21.20 -32.59
C MET A 505 1.12 -20.44 -31.27
N GLU A 506 1.95 -19.40 -31.15
CA GLU A 506 2.08 -18.59 -29.94
C GLU A 506 0.85 -17.69 -29.77
N ARG A 507 0.34 -17.10 -30.87
CA ARG A 507 -0.94 -16.36 -30.88
C ARG A 507 -2.08 -17.24 -30.34
N ARG A 508 -2.26 -18.44 -30.92
CA ARG A 508 -3.27 -19.41 -30.45
C ARG A 508 -3.12 -19.77 -28.98
N ARG A 509 -1.87 -19.88 -28.49
CA ARG A 509 -1.61 -20.15 -27.08
C ARG A 509 -2.10 -19.01 -26.19
N ILE A 510 -1.75 -17.76 -26.51
CA ILE A 510 -2.19 -16.59 -25.74
C ILE A 510 -3.71 -16.43 -25.80
N GLU A 511 -4.33 -16.62 -26.96
CA GLU A 511 -5.79 -16.61 -27.12
C GLU A 511 -6.46 -17.70 -26.26
N GLY A 512 -5.88 -18.89 -26.20
CA GLY A 512 -6.34 -19.98 -25.33
C GLY A 512 -6.29 -19.62 -23.85
N LEU A 513 -5.21 -18.95 -23.40
CA LEU A 513 -5.08 -18.48 -22.02
C LEU A 513 -6.05 -17.33 -21.70
N ALA A 514 -6.33 -16.45 -22.67
CA ALA A 514 -7.34 -15.40 -22.53
C ALA A 514 -8.75 -15.99 -22.43
N ALA A 515 -9.07 -16.99 -23.25
CA ALA A 515 -10.34 -17.72 -23.16
C ALA A 515 -10.47 -18.48 -21.82
N ALA A 516 -9.38 -19.06 -21.33
CA ALA A 516 -9.35 -19.73 -20.02
C ALA A 516 -9.64 -18.76 -18.86
N TYR A 517 -9.12 -17.52 -18.94
CA TYR A 517 -9.47 -16.45 -18.02
C TYR A 517 -10.97 -16.13 -18.10
N GLN A 518 -11.53 -15.91 -19.30
CA GLN A 518 -12.95 -15.62 -19.47
C GLN A 518 -13.88 -16.73 -18.96
N ALA A 519 -13.40 -17.98 -18.95
CA ALA A 519 -14.12 -19.12 -18.40
C ALA A 519 -14.01 -19.26 -16.87
N LEU A 520 -13.26 -18.40 -16.17
CA LEU A 520 -13.25 -18.37 -14.71
C LEU A 520 -14.59 -17.84 -14.17
N PRO A 521 -15.02 -18.29 -12.96
CA PRO A 521 -16.25 -17.80 -12.35
C PRO A 521 -16.30 -16.28 -12.30
N ARG A 522 -17.49 -15.69 -12.37
CA ARG A 522 -17.64 -14.23 -12.39
C ARG A 522 -16.97 -13.57 -11.20
N PHE A 523 -17.18 -14.08 -9.97
CA PHE A 523 -16.54 -13.60 -8.74
C PHE A 523 -15.00 -13.71 -8.74
N VAL A 524 -14.42 -14.38 -9.76
CA VAL A 524 -12.97 -14.45 -9.96
C VAL A 524 -12.48 -13.36 -10.92
N ARG A 525 -13.38 -12.78 -11.73
CA ARG A 525 -13.11 -11.78 -12.79
C ARG A 525 -13.63 -10.37 -12.48
N GLU A 526 -14.73 -10.27 -11.72
CA GLU A 526 -15.53 -9.08 -11.37
C GLU A 526 -16.09 -9.23 -9.96
#